data_AF-A0A963LP18-F1
#
_entry.id   AF-A0A963LP18-F1
#
_cell.length_a   1.000
_cell.length_b   1.000
_cell.length_c   1.000
_cell.angle_alpha   90.00
_cell.angle_beta   90.00
_cell.angle_gamma   90.00
#
_symmetry.space_group_name_H-M   'P 1'
#
loop_
_entity.id
_entity.type
_entity.pdbx_description
1 polymer ?
#
loop_
_entity_poly.entity_id
_entity_poly.type
_entity_poly.pdbx_seq_one_letter_code
_entity_poly.pdbx_strand_id
1 'polypeptide(L)'
;MTIGNPRTNTFSLTAFDKQRLEWLAPKFDLELLHDDAKFCTLRQYVGAASIDTPLESAIAHRRLLAEICERAIPWVHFHFSQSCRDSLLNLSDARLSRIAELYARDRDAKRQGAETPLAI
;
A
#
# COMPACT_ATOMS: atom_id res chain seq x y z
N MET A 1 -39.68 4.14 9.30
CA MET A 1 -38.61 3.82 8.34
C MET A 1 -37.31 4.33 8.92
N THR A 2 -36.57 3.47 9.63
CA THR A 2 -35.33 3.87 10.31
C THR A 2 -34.19 3.68 9.32
N ILE A 3 -33.55 4.78 8.93
CA ILE A 3 -32.37 4.80 8.06
C ILE A 3 -31.27 4.07 8.82
N GLY A 4 -30.91 2.87 8.33
CA GLY A 4 -29.80 2.10 8.87
C GLY A 4 -28.51 2.89 8.73
N ASN A 5 -27.91 3.20 9.87
CA ASN A 5 -26.60 3.83 10.01
C ASN A 5 -25.59 3.10 9.09
N PRO A 6 -24.80 3.80 8.25
CA PRO A 6 -23.82 3.15 7.39
C PRO A 6 -22.80 2.45 8.28
N ARG A 7 -22.88 1.12 8.28
CA ARG A 7 -21.99 0.17 8.94
C ARG A 7 -20.57 0.74 9.07
N THR A 8 -20.18 1.12 10.28
CA THR A 8 -18.80 1.03 10.75
C THR A 8 -18.39 -0.44 10.69
N ASN A 9 -18.10 -0.93 9.49
CA ASN A 9 -17.56 -2.25 9.30
C ASN A 9 -16.10 -2.17 9.74
N THR A 10 -15.87 -2.34 11.04
CA THR A 10 -14.55 -2.50 11.66
C THR A 10 -13.94 -3.80 11.17
N PHE A 11 -13.51 -3.82 9.92
CA PHE A 11 -12.79 -4.94 9.34
C PHE A 11 -11.46 -5.10 10.08
N SER A 12 -11.23 -6.30 10.58
CA SER A 12 -10.01 -6.68 11.29
C SER A 12 -9.13 -7.47 10.34
N LEU A 13 -7.92 -6.97 10.08
CA LEU A 13 -6.90 -7.70 9.33
C LEU A 13 -6.50 -8.94 10.12
N THR A 14 -6.54 -10.11 9.49
CA THR A 14 -6.05 -11.35 10.09
C THR A 14 -4.53 -11.29 10.27
N ALA A 15 -3.97 -12.15 11.10
CA ALA A 15 -2.51 -12.24 11.24
C ALA A 15 -1.83 -12.56 9.89
N PHE A 16 -2.48 -13.38 9.07
CA PHE A 16 -2.02 -13.70 7.71
C PHE A 16 -2.02 -12.46 6.82
N ASP A 17 -3.09 -11.66 6.83
CA ASP A 17 -3.15 -10.41 6.04
C ASP A 17 -2.04 -9.46 6.45
N LYS A 18 -1.79 -9.30 7.75
CA LYS A 18 -0.72 -8.43 8.28
C LYS A 18 0.65 -8.87 7.79
N GLN A 19 0.98 -10.15 7.94
CA GLN A 19 2.24 -10.72 7.48
C GLN A 19 2.41 -10.54 5.96
N ARG A 20 1.34 -10.77 5.22
CA ARG A 20 1.33 -10.61 3.77
C ARG A 20 1.54 -9.16 3.34
N LEU A 21 0.94 -8.20 4.04
CA LEU A 21 1.16 -6.77 3.78
C LEU A 21 2.60 -6.35 4.04
N GLU A 22 3.21 -6.83 5.13
CA GLU A 22 4.63 -6.57 5.41
C GLU A 22 5.55 -7.18 4.35
N TRP A 23 5.22 -8.38 3.84
CA TRP A 23 5.97 -8.98 2.73
C TRP A 23 5.83 -8.20 1.41
N LEU A 24 4.67 -7.61 1.16
CA LEU A 24 4.42 -6.79 -0.03
C LEU A 24 5.06 -5.41 0.05
N ALA A 25 5.13 -4.82 1.25
CA ALA A 25 5.52 -3.44 1.45
C ALA A 25 6.81 -3.04 0.71
N PRO A 26 7.94 -3.81 0.80
CA PRO A 26 9.18 -3.43 0.14
C PRO A 26 9.04 -3.38 -1.40
N LYS A 27 8.13 -4.18 -1.97
CA LYS A 27 7.88 -4.21 -3.42
C LYS A 27 7.16 -2.94 -3.91
N PHE A 28 6.56 -2.19 -2.99
CA PHE A 28 5.90 -0.92 -3.23
C PHE A 28 6.67 0.25 -2.62
N ASP A 29 7.97 0.12 -2.34
CA ASP A 29 8.79 1.18 -1.72
C ASP A 29 8.23 1.65 -0.36
N LEU A 30 7.73 0.70 0.42
CA LEU A 30 7.21 0.90 1.77
C LEU A 30 7.89 -0.06 2.73
N GLU A 31 8.01 0.35 3.99
CA GLU A 31 8.52 -0.50 5.06
C GLU A 31 7.81 -0.16 6.36
N LEU A 32 7.43 -1.18 7.14
CA LEU A 32 6.86 -0.98 8.46
C LEU A 32 7.88 -1.39 9.51
N LEU A 33 8.42 -0.41 10.21
CA LEU A 33 9.38 -0.57 11.30
C LEU A 33 8.62 -0.65 12.62
N HIS A 34 8.92 -1.66 13.42
CA HIS A 34 8.30 -1.86 14.72
C HIS A 34 9.23 -1.29 15.79
N ASP A 35 8.91 -0.10 16.29
CA ASP A 35 9.75 0.61 17.27
C ASP A 35 9.51 0.08 18.68
N ASP A 36 8.24 -0.04 19.07
CA ASP A 36 7.82 -0.65 20.33
C ASP A 36 6.42 -1.32 20.20
N ALA A 37 5.85 -1.77 21.30
CA ALA A 37 4.55 -2.47 21.29
C ALA A 37 3.35 -1.55 20.94
N LYS A 38 3.52 -0.24 21.07
CA LYS A 38 2.48 0.79 20.88
C LYS A 38 2.70 1.61 19.62
N PHE A 39 3.93 1.78 19.17
CA PHE A 39 4.30 2.60 18.03
C PHE A 39 5.08 1.81 16.96
N CYS A 40 4.77 2.15 15.72
CA CYS A 40 5.48 1.71 14.53
C CYS A 40 5.79 2.92 13.65
N THR A 41 6.82 2.83 12.83
CA THR A 41 7.13 3.82 11.82
C THR A 41 6.86 3.24 10.44
N LEU A 42 5.96 3.87 9.69
CA LEU A 42 5.79 3.58 8.26
C LEU A 42 6.79 4.44 7.49
N ARG A 43 7.78 3.80 6.89
CA ARG A 43 8.75 4.42 6.00
C ARG A 43 8.29 4.30 4.55
N GLN A 44 8.35 5.42 3.82
CA GLN A 44 8.05 5.49 2.40
C GLN A 44 9.29 5.96 1.64
N TYR A 45 9.72 5.20 0.63
CA TYR A 45 10.85 5.58 -0.19
C TYR A 45 10.37 6.37 -1.43
N VAL A 46 10.99 7.53 -1.66
CA VAL A 46 10.73 8.42 -2.80
C VAL A 46 12.07 8.81 -3.43
N GLY A 47 12.48 8.07 -4.46
CA GLY A 47 13.81 8.24 -5.05
C GLY A 47 14.89 7.75 -4.09
N ALA A 48 15.87 8.61 -3.81
CA ALA A 48 16.92 8.38 -2.81
C ALA A 48 16.55 8.88 -1.40
N ALA A 49 15.38 9.52 -1.25
CA ALA A 49 14.90 10.00 0.03
C ALA A 49 13.88 9.02 0.65
N SER A 50 13.71 9.10 1.97
CA SER A 50 12.63 8.43 2.67
C SER A 50 11.83 9.42 3.52
N ILE A 51 10.54 9.15 3.67
CA ILE A 51 9.64 9.85 4.57
C ILE A 51 9.19 8.86 5.63
N ASP A 52 9.45 9.19 6.88
CA ASP A 52 9.10 8.35 8.03
C ASP A 52 7.87 8.93 8.71
N THR A 53 6.81 8.12 8.82
CA THR A 53 5.56 8.50 9.46
C THR A 53 5.34 7.64 10.71
N PRO A 54 5.41 8.23 11.92
CA PRO A 54 5.09 7.50 13.14
C PRO A 54 3.59 7.22 13.24
N LEU A 55 3.24 6.02 13.67
CA LEU A 55 1.87 5.51 13.75
C LEU A 55 1.69 4.67 15.02
N GLU A 56 0.47 4.62 15.54
CA GLU A 56 0.14 3.62 16.55
C GLU A 56 0.08 2.22 15.90
N SER A 57 0.64 1.21 16.57
CA SER A 57 0.66 -0.18 16.09
C SER A 57 -0.75 -0.72 15.81
N ALA A 58 -1.77 -0.19 16.50
CA ALA A 58 -3.18 -0.54 16.29
C ALA A 58 -3.71 -0.17 14.89
N ILE A 59 -3.13 0.84 14.23
CA ILE A 59 -3.53 1.32 12.89
C ILE A 59 -2.47 1.06 11.82
N ALA A 60 -1.26 0.67 12.20
CA ALA A 60 -0.11 0.50 11.32
C ALA A 60 -0.42 -0.33 10.05
N HIS A 61 -0.93 -1.56 10.21
CA HIS A 61 -1.25 -2.43 9.05
C HIS A 61 -2.40 -1.90 8.20
N ARG A 62 -3.34 -1.15 8.78
CA ARG A 62 -4.42 -0.50 8.01
C ARG A 62 -3.87 0.64 7.18
N ARG A 63 -2.96 1.44 7.73
CA ARG A 63 -2.28 2.51 6.98
C ARG A 63 -1.41 1.91 5.88
N LEU A 64 -0.64 0.86 6.19
CA LEU A 64 0.18 0.16 5.21
C LEU A 64 -0.65 -0.37 4.03
N LEU A 65 -1.80 -1.00 4.30
CA LEU A 65 -2.73 -1.45 3.28
C LEU A 65 -3.24 -0.30 2.41
N ALA A 66 -3.61 0.85 3.00
CA ALA A 66 -4.08 2.01 2.25
C ALA A 66 -3.01 2.52 1.28
N GLU A 67 -1.76 2.60 1.73
CA GLU A 67 -0.62 3.08 0.94
C GLU A 67 -0.27 2.12 -0.21
N ILE A 68 -0.26 0.81 0.06
CA ILE A 68 -0.12 -0.20 -0.99
C ILE A 68 -1.25 -0.07 -2.00
N CYS A 69 -2.49 0.16 -1.53
CA CYS A 69 -3.64 0.36 -2.39
C CYS A 69 -3.50 1.59 -3.29
N GLU A 70 -3.15 2.75 -2.73
CA GLU A 70 -2.93 3.98 -3.49
C GLU A 70 -1.90 3.78 -4.59
N ARG A 71 -0.81 3.07 -4.29
CA ARG A 71 0.22 2.73 -5.27
C ARG A 71 -0.28 1.70 -6.29
N ALA A 72 -1.04 0.70 -5.89
CA ALA A 72 -1.50 -0.39 -6.77
C ALA A 72 -2.71 -0.02 -7.66
N ILE A 73 -3.47 1.03 -7.31
CA ILE A 73 -4.70 1.46 -8.01
C ILE A 73 -4.59 1.46 -9.54
N PRO A 74 -3.51 1.98 -10.16
CA PRO A 74 -3.40 2.02 -11.62
C PRO A 74 -3.40 0.65 -12.29
N TRP A 75 -3.07 -0.42 -11.57
CA TRP A 75 -2.87 -1.77 -12.12
C TRP A 75 -3.83 -2.82 -11.54
N VAL A 76 -4.67 -2.43 -10.58
CA VAL A 76 -5.71 -3.30 -10.04
C VAL A 76 -7.03 -2.96 -10.73
N HIS A 77 -7.58 -3.92 -11.48
CA HIS A 77 -8.93 -3.79 -12.02
C HIS A 77 -9.94 -3.96 -10.88
N PHE A 78 -10.65 -2.90 -10.54
CA PHE A 78 -11.71 -2.93 -9.53
C PHE A 78 -13.04 -3.32 -10.20
N HIS A 79 -13.68 -4.39 -9.72
CA HIS A 79 -15.09 -4.58 -10.00
C HIS A 79 -15.88 -3.43 -9.36
N PHE A 80 -16.97 -3.00 -10.00
CA PHE A 80 -17.79 -1.82 -9.63
C PHE A 80 -18.38 -1.84 -8.20
N SER A 81 -18.12 -2.88 -7.41
CA SER A 81 -18.57 -3.04 -6.02
C SER A 81 -17.46 -3.39 -5.03
N GLN A 82 -16.20 -3.51 -5.47
CA GLN A 82 -15.09 -3.94 -4.61
C GLN A 82 -14.14 -2.78 -4.30
N SER A 83 -13.88 -2.58 -3.01
CA SER A 83 -12.84 -1.65 -2.58
C SER A 83 -11.46 -2.17 -2.95
N CYS A 84 -10.47 -1.28 -3.09
CA CYS A 84 -9.10 -1.74 -3.36
C CYS A 84 -8.59 -2.74 -2.34
N ARG A 85 -8.95 -2.55 -1.06
CA ARG A 85 -8.70 -3.52 0.01
C ARG A 85 -9.19 -4.90 -0.36
N ASP A 86 -10.48 -5.02 -0.68
CA ASP A 86 -11.12 -6.31 -0.91
C ASP A 86 -10.57 -6.97 -2.17
N SER A 87 -10.27 -6.17 -3.20
CA SER A 87 -9.57 -6.67 -4.38
C SER A 87 -8.19 -7.20 -4.01
N LEU A 88 -7.35 -6.40 -3.35
CA LEU A 88 -5.94 -6.71 -3.09
C LEU A 88 -5.76 -7.92 -2.16
N LEU A 89 -6.56 -8.00 -1.09
CA LEU A 89 -6.50 -9.14 -0.16
C LEU A 89 -6.96 -10.46 -0.81
N ASN A 90 -7.85 -10.41 -1.81
CA ASN A 90 -8.34 -11.60 -2.51
C ASN A 90 -7.50 -11.99 -3.75
N LEU A 91 -6.49 -11.21 -4.15
CA LEU A 91 -5.60 -11.61 -5.24
C LEU A 91 -4.70 -12.76 -4.81
N SER A 92 -4.17 -13.52 -5.78
CA SER A 92 -3.08 -14.46 -5.53
C SER A 92 -1.74 -13.72 -5.41
N ASP A 93 -0.77 -14.32 -4.72
CA ASP A 93 0.57 -13.73 -4.57
C ASP A 93 1.29 -13.55 -5.91
N ALA A 94 1.01 -14.42 -6.89
CA ALA A 94 1.51 -14.27 -8.26
C ALA A 94 0.97 -12.99 -8.92
N ARG A 95 -0.31 -12.69 -8.74
CA ARG A 95 -0.94 -11.48 -9.30
C ARG A 95 -0.46 -10.22 -8.60
N LEU A 96 -0.27 -10.26 -7.29
CA LEU A 96 0.31 -9.15 -6.53
C LEU A 96 1.77 -8.90 -6.92
N SER A 97 2.56 -9.95 -7.12
CA SER A 97 3.94 -9.82 -7.60
C SER A 97 3.96 -9.16 -8.97
N ARG A 98 3.05 -9.54 -9.87
CA ARG A 98 2.93 -8.91 -11.19
C ARG A 98 2.55 -7.42 -11.10
N ILE A 99 1.64 -7.04 -10.20
CA ILE A 99 1.30 -5.63 -9.97
C ILE A 99 2.52 -4.86 -9.45
N ALA A 100 3.27 -5.43 -8.53
CA ALA A 100 4.48 -4.80 -8.01
C ALA A 100 5.56 -4.62 -9.09
N GLU A 101 5.72 -5.57 -10.01
CA GLU A 101 6.59 -5.41 -11.18
C GLU A 101 6.16 -4.23 -12.08
N LEU A 102 4.84 -4.08 -12.30
CA LEU A 102 4.30 -2.98 -13.09
C LEU A 102 4.52 -1.63 -12.40
N TYR A 103 4.33 -1.59 -11.09
CA TYR A 103 4.67 -0.42 -10.26
C TYR A 103 6.15 -0.05 -10.39
N ALA A 104 7.06 -1.01 -10.23
CA ALA A 104 8.49 -0.77 -10.33
C ALA A 104 8.87 -0.21 -11.71
N ARG A 105 8.32 -0.77 -12.79
CA ARG A 105 8.56 -0.28 -14.16
C ARG A 105 8.06 1.15 -14.37
N ASP A 106 6.85 1.47 -13.91
CA ASP A 106 6.29 2.82 -14.02
C ASP A 106 7.10 3.84 -13.20
N ARG A 107 7.50 3.47 -11.98
CA ARG A 107 8.39 4.26 -11.15
C ARG A 107 9.72 4.53 -11.83
N ASP A 108 10.37 3.51 -12.38
CA ASP A 108 11.67 3.64 -13.03
C ASP A 108 11.57 4.48 -14.31
N ALA A 109 10.48 4.34 -15.08
CA ALA A 109 10.19 5.20 -16.23
C ALA A 109 10.00 6.67 -15.83
N LYS A 110 9.27 6.95 -14.73
CA LYS A 110 9.09 8.30 -14.20
C LYS A 110 10.38 8.92 -13.68
N ARG A 111 11.27 8.11 -13.08
CA ARG A 111 12.60 8.57 -12.65
C ARG A 111 13.45 8.98 -13.85
N GLN A 112 13.51 8.14 -14.88
CA GLN A 112 14.28 8.44 -16.10
C GLN A 112 13.73 9.64 -16.89
N GLY A 113 12.40 9.83 -16.89
CA GLY A 113 11.77 10.99 -17.52
C GLY A 113 12.04 12.33 -16.81
N ALA A 114 12.25 12.31 -15.49
CA ALA A 114 12.57 13.50 -14.69
C ALA A 114 14.04 13.96 -14.83
N GLU A 115 14.91 13.11 -15.35
CA GLU A 115 16.35 13.37 -15.53
C GLU A 115 16.70 13.96 -16.91
N THR A 116 15.73 14.31 -17.76
CA THR A 116 16.02 15.04 -19.01
C THR A 116 16.06 16.53 -18.69
N PRO A 117 17.24 17.19 -18.61
CA PRO A 117 17.26 18.63 -18.57
C PRO A 117 16.78 19.11 -19.94
N LEU A 118 15.75 19.94 -19.96
CA LEU A 118 15.49 20.82 -21.09
C LEU A 118 16.73 21.70 -21.26
N ALA A 119 17.66 21.26 -22.10
CA ALA A 119 18.70 22.11 -22.64
C ALA A 119 18.00 23.09 -23.59
N ILE A 120 17.82 24.32 -23.12
CA ILE A 120 17.58 25.50 -23.96
C ILE A 120 18.92 26.19 -24.15
#